data_AF-A0A3A4KI21-F1
#
_entry.id   AF-A0A3A4KI21-F1
#
_cell.length_a   1.000
_cell.length_b   1.000
_cell.length_c   1.000
_cell.angle_alpha   90.00
_cell.angle_beta   90.00
_cell.angle_gamma   90.00
#
_symmetry.space_group_name_H-M   'P 1'
#
loop_
_entity.id
_entity.type
_entity.pdbx_description
1 polymer ?
#
loop_
_entity_poly.entity_id
_entity_poly.type
_entity_poly.pdbx_seq_one_letter_code
_entity_poly.pdbx_strand_id
1 'polypeptide(L)'
;MGGDTEKISSASVSDRGGLEMSMLEISAPTEGRMPRRKKSWQEYEVVGKRIRSLRKSRDWSQIDLAHHAGLSASYLAEIERGGRNPTLETIINVAAALNVSAGFLVDGVQEDSAIGMETISRVWPSLSKSKREALSQLAVLLLCEPDTPPPSGNMRP
;
A
#
# COMPACT_ATOMS: atom_id res chain seq x y z
N MET A 1 -31.36 82.16 6.16
CA MET A 1 -29.95 81.79 5.93
C MET A 1 -29.96 80.31 5.58
N GLY A 2 -30.02 79.94 4.30
CA GLY A 2 -28.88 79.95 3.36
C GLY A 2 -28.24 78.56 3.42
N GLY A 3 -28.00 77.81 2.37
CA GLY A 3 -28.07 77.97 0.91
C GLY A 3 -27.77 76.57 0.34
N ASP A 4 -28.35 76.22 -0.81
CA ASP A 4 -27.62 76.12 -2.09
C ASP A 4 -27.20 74.66 -2.35
N THR A 5 -27.98 73.90 -3.14
CA THR A 5 -27.87 73.74 -4.61
C THR A 5 -26.53 73.19 -5.09
N GLU A 6 -26.62 71.99 -5.66
CA GLU A 6 -25.92 71.51 -6.86
C GLU A 6 -24.44 71.88 -7.08
N LYS A 7 -23.60 70.84 -7.17
CA LYS A 7 -22.58 70.79 -8.22
C LYS A 7 -22.55 69.42 -8.88
N ILE A 8 -23.04 69.39 -10.10
CA ILE A 8 -22.69 68.41 -11.13
C ILE A 8 -21.54 69.04 -11.93
N SER A 9 -20.44 68.32 -12.12
CA SER A 9 -19.38 68.61 -13.11
C SER A 9 -18.71 67.27 -13.43
N SER A 10 -19.06 66.57 -14.49
CA SER A 10 -18.68 66.77 -15.91
C SER A 10 -17.17 66.73 -16.15
N ALA A 11 -16.67 65.56 -16.56
CA ALA A 11 -15.48 65.45 -17.39
C ALA A 11 -15.55 64.17 -18.26
N SER A 12 -15.84 64.42 -19.53
CA SER A 12 -15.41 63.80 -20.79
C SER A 12 -14.97 62.32 -20.88
N VAL A 13 -15.64 61.68 -21.82
CA VAL A 13 -15.27 60.52 -22.65
C VAL A 13 -13.85 60.60 -23.22
N SER A 14 -13.02 59.60 -22.94
CA SER A 14 -12.02 58.92 -23.81
C SER A 14 -11.18 58.04 -22.87
N ASP A 15 -10.98 56.75 -23.05
CA ASP A 15 -10.46 56.13 -24.25
C ASP A 15 -10.72 54.62 -24.18
N ARG A 16 -10.84 53.99 -25.34
CA ARG A 16 -10.98 52.55 -25.48
C ARG A 16 -9.59 51.92 -25.46
N GLY A 17 -9.42 50.93 -24.60
CA GLY A 17 -8.56 49.78 -24.89
C GLY A 17 -7.34 49.62 -24.00
N GLY A 18 -7.18 48.40 -23.49
CA GLY A 18 -5.91 47.92 -22.94
C GLY A 18 -6.06 47.19 -21.63
N LEU A 19 -6.44 45.91 -21.71
CA LEU A 19 -6.35 44.85 -20.70
C LEU A 19 -5.39 45.14 -19.52
N GLU A 20 -5.93 45.40 -18.33
CA GLU A 20 -5.21 45.16 -17.08
C GLU A 20 -6.07 44.25 -16.18
N MET A 21 -5.57 43.05 -15.94
CA MET A 21 -6.10 42.11 -14.95
C MET A 21 -5.85 42.67 -13.56
N SER A 22 -6.90 43.08 -12.85
CA SER A 22 -6.83 43.23 -11.39
C SER A 22 -8.09 42.65 -10.73
N MET A 23 -7.88 41.45 -10.19
CA MET A 23 -8.41 40.99 -8.90
C MET A 23 -9.90 41.24 -8.64
N LEU A 24 -10.76 40.41 -9.23
CA LEU A 24 -12.10 40.18 -8.72
C LEU A 24 -12.02 39.63 -7.28
N GLU A 25 -12.73 40.29 -6.39
CA GLU A 25 -12.97 39.91 -5.00
C GLU A 25 -13.52 38.48 -4.93
N ILE A 26 -12.64 37.51 -4.62
CA ILE A 26 -13.10 36.18 -4.22
C ILE A 26 -13.54 36.30 -2.76
N SER A 27 -14.83 36.58 -2.56
CA SER A 27 -15.49 36.39 -1.28
C SER A 27 -15.20 34.97 -0.78
N ALA A 28 -14.46 34.86 0.32
CA ALA A 28 -14.16 33.58 0.94
C ALA A 28 -15.47 32.88 1.35
N PRO A 29 -15.65 31.58 1.06
CA PRO A 29 -16.83 30.87 1.54
C PRO A 29 -16.75 30.75 3.06
N THR A 30 -17.70 31.37 3.74
CA THR A 30 -17.94 31.23 5.17
C THR A 30 -18.39 29.80 5.50
N GLU A 31 -17.66 29.19 6.44
CA GLU A 31 -18.02 28.05 7.30
C GLU A 31 -18.76 26.85 6.68
N GLY A 32 -18.00 25.77 6.41
CA GLY A 32 -18.61 24.46 6.14
C GLY A 32 -17.65 23.37 5.69
N ARG A 33 -16.70 22.98 6.55
CA ARG A 33 -15.77 21.83 6.40
C ARG A 33 -14.93 21.83 5.11
N MET A 34 -13.66 22.25 5.21
CA MET A 34 -12.65 21.95 4.19
C MET A 34 -12.67 20.45 3.85
N PRO A 35 -12.64 20.05 2.57
CA PRO A 35 -12.50 18.64 2.21
C PRO A 35 -11.16 18.18 2.79
N ARG A 36 -11.23 17.34 3.83
CA ARG A 36 -10.06 16.64 4.36
C ARG A 36 -9.37 16.00 3.16
N ARG A 37 -8.13 16.41 2.92
CA ARG A 37 -7.26 15.95 1.83
C ARG A 37 -7.63 14.50 1.49
N LYS A 38 -8.10 14.24 0.26
CA LYS A 38 -8.34 12.90 -0.29
C LYS A 38 -7.00 12.16 -0.39
N LYS A 39 -6.35 11.91 0.75
CA LYS A 39 -5.05 11.28 0.83
C LYS A 39 -5.29 9.78 0.70
N SER A 40 -5.08 9.31 -0.51
CA SER A 40 -4.84 7.93 -0.96
C SER A 40 -5.57 6.79 -0.21
N TRP A 41 -6.88 6.71 -0.39
CA TRP A 41 -7.61 5.43 -0.22
C TRP A 41 -7.07 4.32 -1.14
N GLN A 42 -6.29 4.69 -2.17
CA GLN A 42 -5.64 3.79 -3.13
C GLN A 42 -4.59 2.87 -2.48
N GLU A 43 -3.86 3.34 -1.46
CA GLU A 43 -2.82 2.54 -0.79
C GLU A 43 -3.45 1.38 -0.01
N TYR A 44 -4.57 1.62 0.67
CA TYR A 44 -5.32 0.59 1.38
C TYR A 44 -6.03 -0.39 0.44
N GLU A 45 -6.35 0.03 -0.78
CA GLU A 45 -6.96 -0.84 -1.78
C GLU A 45 -6.03 -1.99 -2.19
N VAL A 46 -4.73 -1.74 -2.28
CA VAL A 46 -3.72 -2.77 -2.61
C VAL A 46 -3.65 -3.82 -1.51
N VAL A 47 -3.55 -3.38 -0.25
CA VAL A 47 -3.56 -4.26 0.94
C VAL A 47 -4.86 -5.06 1.01
N GLY A 48 -6.01 -4.38 0.85
CA GLY A 48 -7.32 -5.01 0.88
C GLY A 48 -7.50 -6.08 -0.21
N LYS A 49 -7.02 -5.81 -1.44
CA LYS A 49 -7.00 -6.79 -2.53
C LYS A 49 -6.16 -8.01 -2.19
N ARG A 50 -4.99 -7.82 -1.58
CA ARG A 50 -4.09 -8.92 -1.19
C ARG A 50 -4.74 -9.82 -0.13
N ILE A 51 -5.32 -9.22 0.92
CA ILE A 51 -6.09 -9.94 1.95
C ILE A 51 -7.20 -10.76 1.30
N ARG A 52 -7.98 -10.14 0.41
CA ARG A 52 -9.07 -10.82 -0.31
C ARG A 52 -8.57 -12.00 -1.14
N SER A 53 -7.46 -11.86 -1.85
CA SER A 53 -6.89 -12.93 -2.67
C SER A 53 -6.44 -14.12 -1.81
N LEU A 54 -5.73 -13.86 -0.71
CA LEU A 54 -5.27 -14.91 0.21
C LEU A 54 -6.41 -15.61 0.95
N ARG A 55 -7.49 -14.88 1.22
CA ARG A 55 -8.71 -15.48 1.77
C ARG A 55 -9.37 -16.41 0.76
N LYS A 56 -9.53 -15.94 -0.48
CA LYS A 56 -10.14 -16.73 -1.56
C LYS A 56 -9.31 -17.95 -1.93
N SER A 57 -7.98 -17.88 -1.88
CA SER A 57 -7.12 -19.05 -2.13
C SER A 57 -7.24 -20.14 -1.05
N ARG A 58 -7.95 -19.87 0.05
CA ARG A 58 -8.29 -20.82 1.12
C ARG A 58 -9.75 -21.22 1.11
N ASP A 59 -10.52 -20.81 0.10
CA ASP A 59 -11.97 -21.00 0.01
C ASP A 59 -12.75 -20.45 1.22
N TRP A 60 -12.19 -19.43 1.89
CA TRP A 60 -12.82 -18.81 3.07
C TRP A 60 -13.79 -17.71 2.68
N SER A 61 -14.93 -17.65 3.36
CA SER A 61 -15.82 -16.49 3.35
C SER A 61 -15.23 -15.33 4.18
N GLN A 62 -15.77 -14.12 4.02
CA GLN A 62 -15.38 -13.00 4.88
C GLN A 62 -15.71 -13.27 6.36
N ILE A 63 -16.76 -14.03 6.65
CA ILE A 63 -17.12 -14.41 8.01
C ILE A 63 -16.03 -15.32 8.59
N ASP A 64 -15.52 -16.28 7.81
CA ASP A 64 -14.48 -17.21 8.25
C ASP A 64 -13.20 -16.46 8.60
N LEU A 65 -12.68 -15.62 7.71
CA LEU A 65 -11.46 -14.86 8.01
C LEU A 65 -11.67 -13.90 9.19
N ALA A 66 -12.83 -13.23 9.26
CA ALA A 66 -13.11 -12.31 10.35
C ALA A 66 -13.13 -13.06 11.70
N HIS A 67 -13.73 -14.24 11.75
CA HIS A 67 -13.72 -15.10 12.94
C HIS A 67 -12.29 -15.50 13.34
N HIS A 68 -11.46 -15.97 12.39
CA HIS A 68 -10.07 -16.35 12.67
C HIS A 68 -9.20 -15.16 13.10
N ALA A 69 -9.48 -13.95 12.61
CA ALA A 69 -8.75 -12.74 12.93
C ALA A 69 -9.31 -11.97 14.14
N GLY A 70 -10.39 -12.45 14.78
CA GLY A 70 -11.04 -11.75 15.89
C GLY A 70 -11.68 -10.41 15.50
N LEU A 71 -12.20 -10.31 14.27
CA LEU A 71 -12.81 -9.11 13.70
C LEU A 71 -14.30 -9.31 13.40
N SER A 72 -15.03 -8.21 13.20
CA SER A 72 -16.36 -8.29 12.61
C SER A 72 -16.28 -8.45 11.09
N ALA A 73 -17.19 -9.24 10.51
CA ALA A 73 -17.26 -9.45 9.06
C ALA A 73 -17.44 -8.13 8.29
N SER A 74 -18.22 -7.19 8.83
CA SER A 74 -18.40 -5.86 8.24
C SER A 74 -17.11 -5.05 8.21
N TYR A 75 -16.32 -5.10 9.29
CA TYR A 75 -15.05 -4.39 9.34
C TYR A 75 -14.03 -4.99 8.36
N LEU A 76 -13.94 -6.32 8.30
CA LEU A 76 -13.10 -7.00 7.30
C LEU A 76 -13.52 -6.64 5.87
N ALA A 77 -14.83 -6.57 5.58
CA ALA A 77 -15.33 -6.21 4.27
C ALA A 77 -14.99 -4.77 3.85
N GLU A 78 -14.90 -3.84 4.81
CA GLU A 78 -14.42 -2.47 4.56
C GLU A 78 -12.90 -2.44 4.32
N ILE A 79 -12.13 -3.22 5.07
CA ILE A 79 -10.67 -3.36 4.88
C ILE A 79 -10.36 -3.92 3.48
N GLU A 80 -11.03 -5.01 3.07
CA GLU A 80 -10.80 -5.61 1.76
C GLU A 80 -11.14 -4.69 0.57
N ARG A 81 -11.97 -3.67 0.79
CA ARG A 81 -12.31 -2.66 -0.22
C ARG A 81 -11.39 -1.44 -0.16
N GLY A 82 -10.42 -1.40 0.76
CA GLY A 82 -9.57 -0.23 0.99
C GLY A 82 -10.29 0.96 1.63
N GLY A 83 -11.48 0.74 2.20
CA GLY A 83 -12.31 1.81 2.78
C GLY A 83 -11.91 2.19 4.22
N ARG A 84 -10.89 1.52 4.77
CA ARG A 84 -10.40 1.72 6.14
C ARG A 84 -8.88 1.74 6.17
N ASN A 85 -8.36 2.49 7.14
CA ASN A 85 -6.98 2.38 7.59
C ASN A 85 -6.95 1.44 8.81
N PRO A 86 -6.67 0.14 8.63
CA PRO A 86 -6.61 -0.81 9.74
C PRO A 86 -5.47 -0.48 10.70
N THR A 87 -5.63 -0.80 11.99
CA THR A 87 -4.53 -0.68 12.96
C THR A 87 -3.45 -1.72 12.67
N LEU A 88 -2.24 -1.49 13.19
CA LEU A 88 -1.16 -2.48 13.10
C LEU A 88 -1.59 -3.83 13.71
N GLU A 89 -2.27 -3.80 14.86
CA GLU A 89 -2.84 -4.99 15.50
C GLU A 89 -3.82 -5.73 14.58
N THR A 90 -4.69 -5.00 13.87
CA THR A 90 -5.61 -5.59 12.89
C THR A 90 -4.84 -6.30 11.78
N ILE A 91 -3.80 -5.68 11.24
CA ILE A 91 -2.96 -6.27 10.18
C ILE A 91 -2.26 -7.53 10.71
N ILE A 92 -1.71 -7.50 11.92
CA ILE A 92 -1.06 -8.65 12.55
C ILE A 92 -2.05 -9.81 12.73
N ASN A 93 -3.25 -9.55 13.22
CA ASN A 93 -4.27 -10.59 13.43
C ASN A 93 -4.71 -11.22 12.11
N VAL A 94 -4.92 -10.40 11.07
CA VAL A 94 -5.27 -10.89 9.73
C VAL A 94 -4.10 -11.69 9.12
N ALA A 95 -2.86 -11.23 9.29
CA ALA A 95 -1.67 -11.93 8.80
C ALA A 95 -1.51 -13.30 9.47
N ALA A 96 -1.67 -13.36 10.79
CA ALA A 96 -1.64 -14.60 11.56
C ALA A 96 -2.75 -15.57 11.12
N ALA A 97 -3.99 -15.09 10.97
CA ALA A 97 -5.11 -15.89 10.47
C ALA A 97 -4.86 -16.44 9.05
N LEU A 98 -4.19 -15.67 8.20
CA LEU A 98 -3.80 -16.06 6.84
C LEU A 98 -2.42 -16.73 6.78
N ASN A 99 -1.79 -17.05 7.92
CA ASN A 99 -0.46 -17.67 8.01
C ASN A 99 0.57 -17.04 7.05
N VAL A 100 0.68 -15.71 7.06
CA VAL A 100 1.65 -14.91 6.30
C VAL A 100 2.27 -13.85 7.20
N SER A 101 3.36 -13.22 6.78
CA SER A 101 3.91 -12.07 7.51
C SER A 101 3.04 -10.83 7.35
N ALA A 102 3.02 -9.97 8.37
CA ALA A 102 2.37 -8.66 8.29
C ALA A 102 3.01 -7.77 7.22
N GLY A 103 4.34 -7.89 7.02
CA GLY A 103 5.08 -7.21 5.94
C GLY A 103 4.49 -7.56 4.57
N PHE A 104 4.34 -8.85 4.28
CA PHE A 104 3.76 -9.32 3.02
C PHE A 104 2.36 -8.75 2.76
N LEU A 105 1.52 -8.60 3.78
CA LEU A 105 0.20 -7.98 3.60
C LEU A 105 0.32 -6.51 3.16
N VAL A 106 1.34 -5.79 3.60
CA VAL A 106 1.57 -4.37 3.33
C VAL A 106 2.33 -4.17 2.01
N ASP A 107 3.55 -4.71 1.89
CA ASP A 107 4.45 -4.48 0.75
C ASP A 107 4.22 -5.44 -0.43
N GLY A 108 3.70 -6.65 -0.17
CA GLY A 108 3.54 -7.71 -1.17
C GLY A 108 4.81 -8.44 -1.54
N VAL A 109 5.92 -8.18 -0.86
CA VAL A 109 7.16 -8.92 -1.00
C VAL A 109 7.02 -10.15 -0.12
N GLN A 110 6.97 -11.31 -0.76
CA GLN A 110 6.90 -12.58 -0.06
C GLN A 110 8.28 -12.83 0.54
N GLU A 111 8.44 -12.55 1.84
CA GLU A 111 9.54 -13.15 2.58
C GLU A 111 9.23 -14.64 2.66
N ASP A 112 9.99 -15.44 1.91
CA ASP A 112 9.94 -16.89 1.97
C ASP A 112 10.08 -17.32 3.43
N SER A 113 8.94 -17.60 4.05
CA SER A 113 8.86 -17.73 5.50
C SER A 113 9.75 -18.88 5.97
N ALA A 114 10.52 -18.59 7.02
CA ALA A 114 11.41 -19.50 7.73
C ALA A 114 10.76 -20.84 8.19
N ILE A 115 9.44 -21.00 8.04
CA ILE A 115 8.70 -22.26 8.18
C ILE A 115 9.34 -23.36 7.30
N GLY A 116 9.80 -23.01 6.10
CA GLY A 116 10.52 -23.93 5.22
C GLY A 116 11.79 -24.46 5.87
N MET A 117 12.63 -23.56 6.41
CA MET A 117 13.92 -23.93 7.01
C MET A 117 13.78 -24.74 8.30
N GLU A 118 12.85 -24.40 9.18
CA GLU A 118 12.60 -25.17 10.41
C GLU A 118 12.07 -26.58 10.09
N THR A 119 11.14 -26.68 9.13
CA THR A 119 10.59 -27.96 8.70
C THR A 119 11.65 -28.82 8.01
N ILE A 120 12.46 -28.22 7.14
CA ILE A 120 13.58 -28.88 6.47
C ILE A 120 14.61 -29.33 7.51
N SER A 121 15.01 -28.49 8.45
CA SER A 121 15.95 -28.83 9.53
C SER A 121 15.50 -30.05 10.33
N ARG A 122 14.19 -30.13 10.66
CA ARG A 122 13.62 -31.26 11.39
C ARG A 122 13.55 -32.55 10.57
N VAL A 123 13.24 -32.45 9.27
CA VAL A 123 13.03 -33.61 8.39
C VAL A 123 14.32 -34.09 7.73
N TRP A 124 15.30 -33.21 7.54
CA TRP A 124 16.57 -33.54 6.88
C TRP A 124 17.28 -34.76 7.49
N PRO A 125 17.39 -34.90 8.83
CA PRO A 125 18.01 -36.06 9.45
C PRO A 125 17.21 -37.36 9.32
N SER A 126 15.91 -37.31 9.00
CA SER A 126 15.06 -38.49 8.84
C SER A 126 14.96 -38.98 7.40
N LEU A 127 15.45 -38.21 6.42
CA LEU A 127 15.49 -38.63 5.03
C LEU A 127 16.55 -39.71 4.79
N SER A 128 16.22 -40.71 3.96
CA SER A 128 17.19 -41.69 3.46
C SER A 128 18.30 -41.05 2.65
N LYS A 129 19.49 -41.67 2.61
CA LYS A 129 20.66 -41.20 1.83
C LYS A 129 20.30 -40.79 0.39
N SER A 130 19.57 -41.62 -0.35
CA SER A 130 19.17 -41.34 -1.75
C SER A 130 18.27 -40.12 -1.90
N LYS A 131 17.40 -39.83 -0.92
CA LYS A 131 16.53 -38.64 -0.92
C LYS A 131 17.31 -37.37 -0.62
N ARG A 132 18.25 -37.42 0.33
CA ARG A 132 19.15 -36.28 0.60
C ARG A 132 20.00 -35.95 -0.61
N GLU A 133 20.54 -36.98 -1.27
CA GLU A 133 21.36 -36.82 -2.46
C GLU A 133 20.58 -36.14 -3.61
N ALA A 134 19.37 -36.61 -3.89
CA ALA A 134 18.51 -36.00 -4.91
C ALA A 134 18.15 -34.54 -4.59
N LEU A 135 17.83 -34.23 -3.33
CA LEU A 135 17.53 -32.87 -2.89
C LEU A 135 18.76 -31.95 -2.95
N SER A 136 19.94 -32.44 -2.59
CA SER A 136 21.20 -31.70 -2.72
C SER A 136 21.50 -31.35 -4.18
N GLN A 137 21.31 -32.30 -5.10
CA GLN A 137 21.53 -32.07 -6.53
C GLN A 137 20.54 -31.05 -7.10
N LEU A 138 19.27 -31.14 -6.70
CA LEU A 138 18.26 -30.14 -7.08
C LEU A 138 18.59 -28.75 -6.51
N ALA A 139 19.06 -28.69 -5.25
CA ALA A 139 19.45 -27.43 -4.61
C ALA A 139 20.64 -26.78 -5.32
N VAL A 140 21.65 -27.55 -5.73
CA VAL A 140 22.76 -27.04 -6.57
C VAL A 140 22.23 -26.48 -7.88
N LEU A 141 21.30 -27.17 -8.55
CA LEU A 141 20.70 -26.69 -9.81
C LEU A 141 19.89 -25.39 -9.62
N LEU A 142 19.18 -25.24 -8.50
CA LEU A 142 18.32 -24.10 -8.22
C LEU A 142 19.07 -22.89 -7.64
N LEU A 143 20.21 -23.11 -6.97
CA LEU A 143 20.94 -22.08 -6.22
C LEU A 143 22.32 -21.71 -6.81
N CYS A 144 22.87 -22.49 -7.74
CA CYS A 144 24.02 -22.03 -8.52
C CYS A 144 23.54 -21.04 -9.60
N GLU A 145 23.88 -19.76 -9.45
CA GLU A 145 23.81 -18.85 -10.59
C GLU A 145 24.80 -19.31 -11.67
N PRO A 146 24.39 -19.36 -12.95
CA PRO A 146 25.33 -19.63 -14.03
C PRO A 146 26.32 -18.46 -14.10
N ASP A 147 27.61 -18.79 -14.00
CA ASP A 147 28.77 -17.93 -14.33
C ASP A 147 29.33 -16.99 -13.24
N THR A 148 29.71 -17.51 -12.07
CA THR A 148 30.88 -16.93 -11.37
C THR A 148 32.16 -17.63 -11.84
N PRO A 149 33.01 -17.00 -12.67
CA PRO A 149 34.28 -17.60 -13.05
C PRO A 149 35.16 -17.79 -11.81
N PRO A 150 35.94 -18.89 -11.72
CA PRO A 150 36.82 -19.12 -10.59
C PRO A 150 37.77 -17.91 -10.44
N PRO A 151 38.04 -17.44 -9.21
CA PRO A 151 38.95 -16.32 -9.02
C PRO A 151 40.29 -16.69 -9.65
N SER A 152 40.66 -15.94 -10.69
CA SER A 152 41.94 -16.07 -11.37
C SER A 152 43.04 -15.83 -10.35
N GLY A 153 43.56 -16.93 -9.81
CA GLY A 153 44.74 -16.93 -8.96
C GLY A 153 45.87 -16.33 -9.76
N ASN A 154 46.34 -15.16 -9.33
CA ASN A 154 47.58 -14.59 -9.82
C ASN A 154 48.70 -15.59 -9.52
N MET A 155 49.07 -16.40 -10.52
CA MET A 155 50.38 -17.02 -10.57
C MET A 155 51.39 -15.88 -10.56
N ARG A 156 52.06 -15.69 -9.43
CA ARG A 156 53.33 -14.96 -9.41
C ARG A 156 54.43 -15.90 -9.91
N PRO A 157 55.39 -15.36 -10.69
CA PRO A 157 56.43 -16.13 -11.35
C PRO A 157 57.41 -16.80 -10.38
#